data_AF-A0A2P8F4M1-F1
#
_entry.id   AF-A0A2P8F4M1-F1
#
_cell.length_a   1.000
_cell.length_b   1.000
_cell.length_c   1.000
_cell.angle_alpha   90.00
_cell.angle_beta   90.00
_cell.angle_gamma   90.00
#
_symmetry.space_group_name_H-M   'P 1'
#
loop_
_entity.id
_entity.type
_entity.pdbx_description
1 polymer ?
#
loop_
_entity_poly.entity_id
_entity_poly.type
_entity_poly.pdbx_seq_one_letter_code
_entity_poly.pdbx_strand_id
1 'polypeptide(L)'
;MHFMDPFPARCEFCQYLAYYPLEPLKAEKAGCLSCGKVLRKAARSMRHTLREHGIEIWRHALVFELMLKADVDLDLVSDEEFDNATTLSAVIALLQQGASAMTPREVLDFEMLDYLRTTLDEAQLLSLDLKALARLAYPEDPEPYDMF
;
A
#
# COMPACT_ATOMS: atom_id res chain seq x y z
N MET A 1 -3.87 5.64 -7.64
CA MET A 1 -4.15 4.92 -8.91
C MET A 1 -5.66 4.89 -9.14
N HIS A 2 -6.11 5.17 -10.37
CA HIS A 2 -7.53 5.01 -10.75
C HIS A 2 -7.64 4.02 -11.90
N PHE A 3 -8.60 3.11 -11.82
CA PHE A 3 -8.97 2.27 -12.96
C PHE A 3 -9.94 3.03 -13.86
N MET A 4 -9.88 2.78 -15.16
CA MET A 4 -10.90 3.28 -16.10
C MET A 4 -12.25 2.63 -15.81
N ASP A 5 -13.32 3.41 -15.90
CA ASP A 5 -14.70 2.95 -15.81
C ASP A 5 -15.46 3.31 -17.10
N PRO A 6 -15.99 2.34 -17.86
CA PRO A 6 -15.95 0.90 -17.62
C PRO A 6 -14.57 0.27 -17.86
N PHE A 7 -14.28 -0.81 -17.13
CA PHE A 7 -12.99 -1.51 -17.17
C PHE A 7 -13.01 -2.66 -18.20
N PRO A 8 -12.00 -2.76 -19.08
CA PRO A 8 -11.89 -3.88 -20.01
C PRO A 8 -11.49 -5.15 -19.26
N ALA A 9 -12.36 -6.16 -19.24
CA ALA A 9 -12.08 -7.45 -18.62
C ALA A 9 -12.37 -8.61 -19.57
N ARG A 10 -11.50 -9.62 -19.54
CA ARG A 10 -11.68 -10.88 -20.26
C ARG A 10 -12.23 -11.93 -19.31
N CYS A 11 -13.30 -12.60 -19.70
CA CYS A 11 -13.86 -13.72 -18.94
C CYS A 11 -12.86 -14.88 -18.86
N GLU A 12 -12.54 -15.32 -17.64
CA GLU A 12 -11.64 -16.43 -17.37
C GLU A 12 -12.17 -17.79 -17.87
N PHE A 13 -13.47 -17.89 -18.15
CA PHE A 13 -14.11 -19.13 -18.60
C PHE A 13 -14.32 -19.21 -20.11
N CYS A 14 -14.89 -18.17 -20.73
CA CYS A 14 -15.23 -18.18 -22.17
C CYS A 14 -14.37 -17.23 -23.01
N GLN A 15 -13.39 -16.55 -22.40
CA GLN A 15 -12.44 -15.64 -23.05
C GLN A 15 -13.07 -14.42 -23.74
N TYR A 16 -14.38 -14.18 -23.55
CA TYR A 16 -15.08 -13.02 -24.06
C TYR A 16 -14.56 -11.74 -23.39
N LEU A 17 -14.17 -10.76 -24.21
CA LEU A 17 -13.66 -9.46 -23.78
C LEU A 17 -14.78 -8.41 -23.92
N ALA A 18 -15.05 -7.69 -22.84
CA ALA A 18 -16.00 -6.57 -22.84
C ALA A 18 -15.60 -5.53 -21.77
N TYR A 19 -16.35 -4.44 -21.74
CA TYR A 19 -16.21 -3.36 -20.75
C TYR A 19 -17.25 -3.54 -19.65
N TYR A 20 -16.81 -3.59 -18.39
CA TYR A 20 -17.64 -3.84 -17.22
C TYR A 20 -17.57 -2.65 -16.25
N PRO A 21 -18.70 -2.24 -15.62
CA PRO A 21 -18.67 -1.21 -14.60
C PRO A 21 -17.78 -1.61 -13.41
N LEU A 22 -17.01 -0.67 -12.88
CA LEU A 22 -16.02 -0.95 -11.84
C LEU A 22 -16.61 -1.44 -10.52
N GLU A 23 -17.70 -0.82 -10.05
CA GLU A 23 -18.30 -1.18 -8.75
C GLU A 23 -18.71 -2.65 -8.65
N PRO A 24 -19.54 -3.21 -9.56
CA PRO A 24 -19.89 -4.63 -9.50
C PRO A 24 -18.69 -5.53 -9.78
N LEU A 25 -17.70 -5.08 -10.55
CA LEU A 25 -16.49 -5.85 -10.81
C LEU A 25 -15.65 -6.00 -9.53
N LYS A 26 -15.35 -4.89 -8.84
CA LYS A 26 -14.61 -4.88 -7.56
C LYS A 26 -15.32 -5.69 -6.47
N ALA A 27 -16.65 -5.66 -6.46
CA ALA A 27 -17.49 -6.39 -5.51
C ALA A 27 -17.68 -7.88 -5.85
N GLU A 28 -17.02 -8.41 -6.89
CA GLU A 28 -17.19 -9.79 -7.39
C GLU A 28 -18.64 -10.15 -7.73
N LYS A 29 -19.39 -9.17 -8.26
CA LYS A 29 -20.80 -9.30 -8.66
C LYS A 29 -21.01 -9.18 -10.17
N ALA A 30 -20.00 -8.73 -10.92
CA ALA A 30 -20.08 -8.64 -12.38
C ALA A 30 -20.07 -10.03 -13.02
N GLY A 31 -21.16 -10.38 -13.72
CA GLY A 31 -21.24 -11.57 -14.57
C GLY A 31 -20.76 -11.29 -15.99
N CYS A 32 -20.08 -12.25 -16.61
CA CYS A 32 -19.69 -12.19 -18.01
C CYS A 32 -20.93 -12.01 -18.90
N LEU A 33 -20.92 -11.01 -19.78
CA LEU A 33 -22.06 -10.70 -20.66
C LEU A 33 -22.41 -11.85 -21.63
N SER A 34 -21.45 -12.72 -21.95
CA SER A 34 -21.65 -13.87 -22.83
C SER A 34 -22.10 -15.15 -22.11
N CYS A 35 -21.45 -15.56 -21.02
CA CYS A 35 -21.71 -16.85 -20.36
C CYS A 35 -22.31 -16.75 -18.94
N GLY A 36 -22.55 -15.54 -18.43
CA GLY A 36 -23.16 -15.27 -17.12
C GLY A 36 -22.28 -15.57 -15.90
N LYS A 37 -21.14 -16.24 -16.06
CA LYS A 37 -20.22 -16.56 -14.94
C LYS A 37 -19.59 -15.30 -14.34
N VAL A 38 -19.46 -15.29 -13.02
CA VAL A 38 -18.87 -14.17 -12.27
C VAL A 38 -17.39 -13.98 -12.58
N LEU A 39 -16.98 -12.74 -12.83
CA LEU A 39 -15.61 -12.33 -13.17
C LEU A 39 -14.75 -12.12 -11.93
N ARG A 40 -14.36 -13.22 -11.26
CA ARG A 40 -13.55 -13.16 -10.04
C ARG A 40 -12.10 -12.80 -10.35
N LYS A 41 -11.56 -13.33 -11.45
CA LYS A 41 -10.15 -13.11 -11.82
C LYS A 41 -9.84 -11.64 -12.04
N ALA A 42 -10.70 -10.92 -12.76
CA ALA A 42 -10.52 -9.49 -13.00
C ALA A 42 -10.54 -8.67 -11.69
N ALA A 43 -11.50 -8.94 -10.80
CA ALA A 43 -11.57 -8.30 -9.49
C ALA A 43 -10.31 -8.53 -8.65
N ARG A 44 -9.82 -9.78 -8.60
CA ARG A 44 -8.58 -10.15 -7.90
C ARG A 44 -7.36 -9.48 -8.48
N SER A 45 -7.21 -9.49 -9.81
CA SER A 45 -6.11 -8.80 -10.48
C SER A 45 -6.08 -7.31 -10.15
N MET A 46 -7.25 -6.65 -10.09
CA MET A 46 -7.31 -5.25 -9.69
C MET A 46 -6.87 -5.03 -8.23
N ARG A 47 -7.32 -5.88 -7.29
CA ARG A 47 -6.89 -5.79 -5.89
C ARG A 47 -5.39 -6.04 -5.73
N HIS A 48 -4.87 -7.04 -6.43
CA HIS A 48 -3.43 -7.33 -6.48
C HIS A 48 -2.63 -6.14 -6.99
N THR A 49 -3.01 -5.54 -8.11
CA THR A 49 -2.34 -4.36 -8.66
C THR A 49 -2.40 -3.16 -7.71
N LEU A 50 -3.56 -2.91 -7.07
CA LEU A 50 -3.66 -1.85 -6.04
C LEU A 50 -2.72 -2.11 -4.87
N ARG A 51 -2.62 -3.36 -4.43
CA ARG A 51 -1.74 -3.78 -3.35
C ARG A 51 -0.28 -3.57 -3.71
N GLU A 52 0.16 -4.06 -4.87
CA GLU A 52 1.54 -3.92 -5.34
C GLU A 52 1.95 -2.45 -5.42
N HIS A 53 1.12 -1.59 -6.02
CA HIS A 53 1.37 -0.16 -6.05
C HIS A 53 1.35 0.48 -4.66
N GLY A 54 0.45 0.04 -3.77
CA GLY A 54 0.42 0.47 -2.38
C GLY A 54 1.76 0.22 -1.70
N ILE A 55 2.29 -1.01 -1.81
CA ILE A 55 3.59 -1.40 -1.24
C ILE A 55 4.74 -0.59 -1.84
N GLU A 56 4.72 -0.38 -3.17
CA GLU A 56 5.75 0.37 -3.90
C GLU A 56 5.88 1.81 -3.39
N ILE A 57 4.76 2.50 -3.20
CA ILE A 57 4.76 3.92 -2.82
C ILE A 57 4.80 4.14 -1.31
N TRP A 58 4.43 3.14 -0.50
CA TRP A 58 4.19 3.32 0.95
C TRP A 58 5.39 3.90 1.69
N ARG A 59 6.60 3.40 1.42
CA ARG A 59 7.83 3.91 2.05
C ARG A 59 7.99 5.41 1.79
N HIS A 60 7.90 5.81 0.52
CA HIS A 60 8.11 7.19 0.11
C HIS A 60 7.04 8.10 0.71
N ALA A 61 5.78 7.66 0.66
CA ALA A 61 4.65 8.37 1.26
C ALA A 61 4.84 8.55 2.77
N LEU A 62 5.23 7.50 3.50
CA LEU A 62 5.45 7.57 4.95
C LEU A 62 6.53 8.60 5.31
N VAL A 63 7.71 8.52 4.68
CA VAL A 63 8.82 9.42 5.00
C VAL A 63 8.46 10.86 4.65
N PHE A 64 7.87 11.08 3.47
CA PHE A 64 7.45 12.41 3.03
C PHE A 64 6.42 13.05 3.97
N GLU A 65 5.37 12.31 4.33
CA GLU A 65 4.33 12.79 5.24
C GLU A 65 4.88 13.07 6.65
N LEU A 66 5.81 12.23 7.14
CA LEU A 66 6.52 12.49 8.40
C LEU A 66 7.36 13.76 8.32
N MET A 67 8.11 13.98 7.25
CA MET A 67 8.91 15.20 7.05
C MET A 67 8.04 16.45 6.98
N LEU A 68 6.91 16.40 6.26
CA LEU A 68 5.93 17.48 6.20
C LEU A 68 5.37 17.80 7.59
N LYS A 69 4.96 16.79 8.35
CA LYS A 69 4.42 16.97 9.70
C LYS A 69 5.48 17.47 10.69
N ALA A 70 6.73 17.11 10.45
CA ALA A 70 7.90 17.49 11.23
C ALA A 70 8.42 18.89 10.91
N ASP A 71 7.87 19.56 9.89
CA ASP A 71 8.30 20.85 9.34
C ASP A 71 9.80 20.86 8.98
N VAL A 72 10.29 19.74 8.46
CA VAL A 72 11.68 19.60 8.02
C VAL A 72 11.85 20.31 6.69
N ASP A 73 12.82 21.21 6.62
CA ASP A 73 13.25 21.79 5.36
C ASP A 73 13.88 20.70 4.49
N LEU A 74 13.17 20.32 3.42
CA LEU A 74 13.59 19.26 2.50
C LEU A 74 14.91 19.59 1.80
N ASP A 75 15.25 20.87 1.66
CA ASP A 75 16.54 21.29 1.07
C ASP A 75 17.74 20.94 1.97
N LEU A 76 17.50 20.60 3.23
CA LEU A 76 18.53 20.15 4.19
C LEU A 76 18.76 18.64 4.15
N VAL A 77 17.96 17.88 3.42
CA VAL A 77 18.05 16.42 3.32
C VAL A 77 18.36 16.04 1.89
N SER A 78 19.49 15.37 1.69
CA SER A 78 19.87 14.87 0.37
C SER A 78 19.08 13.63 -0.05
N ASP A 79 18.94 13.41 -1.36
CA ASP A 79 18.33 12.20 -1.92
C ASP A 79 19.02 10.91 -1.40
N GLU A 80 20.34 10.96 -1.18
CA GLU A 80 21.11 9.83 -0.64
C GLU A 80 20.75 9.52 0.81
N GLU A 81 20.55 10.54 1.66
CA GLU A 81 20.10 10.36 3.04
C GLU A 81 18.68 9.77 3.10
N PHE A 82 17.81 10.23 2.21
CA PHE A 82 16.47 9.67 2.05
C PHE A 82 16.50 8.20 1.64
N ASP A 83 17.31 7.86 0.63
CA ASP A 83 17.45 6.50 0.13
C ASP A 83 18.06 5.54 1.15
N ASN A 84 18.94 6.04 2.03
CA ASN A 84 19.57 5.28 3.10
C ASN A 84 18.68 5.11 4.35
N ALA A 85 17.61 5.90 4.50
CA ALA A 85 16.63 5.72 5.57
C ALA A 85 15.74 4.50 5.29
N THR A 86 16.25 3.31 5.60
CA THR A 86 15.59 2.03 5.31
C THR A 86 14.78 1.46 6.47
N THR A 87 14.87 2.03 7.67
CA THR A 87 14.09 1.63 8.87
C THR A 87 13.39 2.83 9.50
N LEU A 88 12.38 2.61 10.34
CA LEU A 88 11.75 3.71 11.10
C LEU A 88 12.74 4.42 12.03
N SER A 89 13.68 3.68 12.64
CA SER A 89 14.75 4.28 13.45
C SER A 89 15.65 5.23 12.64
N ALA A 90 16.01 4.85 11.41
CA ALA A 90 16.79 5.71 10.52
C ALA A 90 16.01 6.95 10.10
N VAL A 91 14.70 6.83 9.85
CA VAL A 91 13.82 7.98 9.56
C VAL A 91 13.75 8.92 10.75
N ILE A 92 13.57 8.42 11.98
CA ILE A 92 13.56 9.26 13.18
C ILE A 92 14.89 10.03 13.31
N ALA A 93 16.03 9.37 13.08
CA ALA A 93 17.33 10.03 13.13
C ALA A 93 17.45 11.13 12.06
N LEU A 94 16.94 10.89 10.86
CA LEU A 94 16.90 11.87 9.77
C LEU A 94 16.06 13.11 10.14
N LEU A 95 14.86 12.90 10.68
CA LEU A 95 13.98 13.99 11.13
C LEU A 95 14.63 14.84 12.22
N GLN A 96 15.37 14.20 13.14
CA GLN A 96 16.10 14.89 14.21
C GLN A 96 17.29 15.69 13.68
N GLN A 97 17.97 15.23 12.63
CA GLN A 97 19.04 15.98 11.96
C GLN A 97 18.51 17.24 11.27
N GLY A 98 17.33 17.17 10.67
CA GLY A 98 16.60 18.31 10.11
C GLY A 98 16.07 19.31 11.14
N ALA A 99 16.54 19.24 12.39
CA ALA A 99 16.13 20.08 13.51
C ALA A 99 14.62 20.04 13.83
N SER A 100 13.95 18.94 13.50
CA SER A 100 12.53 18.78 13.85
C SER A 100 12.31 18.71 15.37
N ALA A 101 11.21 19.32 15.82
CA ALA A 101 10.70 19.15 17.18
C ALA A 101 9.94 17.82 17.38
N MET A 102 9.72 17.04 16.32
CA MET A 102 8.96 15.80 16.39
C MET A 102 9.68 14.76 17.23
N THR A 103 8.95 14.20 18.18
CA THR A 103 9.46 13.13 19.06
C THR A 103 9.38 11.77 18.37
N PRO A 104 10.24 10.80 18.73
CA PRO A 104 10.12 9.42 18.26
C PRO A 104 8.73 8.82 18.49
N ARG A 105 8.06 9.22 19.57
CA ARG A 105 6.71 8.75 19.90
C ARG A 105 5.68 9.22 18.89
N GLU A 106 5.76 10.48 18.45
CA GLU A 106 4.87 11.02 17.42
C GLU A 106 5.06 10.36 16.06
N VAL A 107 6.27 9.91 15.74
CA VAL A 107 6.54 9.09 14.54
C VAL A 107 5.88 7.73 14.68
N LEU A 108 6.03 7.06 15.83
CA LEU A 108 5.42 5.76 16.07
C LEU A 108 3.89 5.84 16.07
N ASP A 109 3.31 6.93 16.57
CA ASP A 109 1.86 7.18 16.62
C ASP A 109 1.28 7.73 15.29
N PHE A 110 2.07 7.74 14.21
CA PHE A 110 1.63 8.21 12.89
C PHE A 110 0.56 7.28 12.27
N GLU A 111 -0.44 7.84 11.57
CA GLU A 111 -1.65 7.08 11.16
C GLU A 111 -1.33 5.91 10.21
N MET A 112 -0.33 6.09 9.34
CA MET A 112 0.07 5.06 8.38
C MET A 112 0.64 3.81 9.08
N LEU A 113 0.99 3.89 10.36
CA LEU A 113 1.47 2.79 11.17
C LEU A 113 0.37 2.14 12.02
N ASP A 114 -0.87 2.65 12.02
CA ASP A 114 -1.96 2.18 12.89
C ASP A 114 -2.16 0.66 12.83
N TYR A 115 -2.30 0.13 11.61
CA TYR A 115 -2.45 -1.32 11.41
C TYR A 115 -1.24 -2.10 11.93
N LEU A 116 -0.03 -1.62 11.64
CA LEU A 116 1.21 -2.25 12.07
C LEU A 116 1.34 -2.27 13.60
N ARG A 117 0.93 -1.20 14.29
CA ARG A 117 0.91 -1.14 15.77
C ARG A 117 -0.03 -2.16 16.41
N THR A 118 -1.03 -2.67 15.69
CA THR A 118 -1.90 -3.75 16.20
C THR A 118 -1.26 -5.13 16.13
N THR A 119 -0.15 -5.28 15.38
CA THR A 119 0.46 -6.59 15.05
C THR A 119 1.92 -6.70 15.46
N LEU A 120 2.62 -5.58 15.63
CA LEU A 120 4.03 -5.50 15.95
C LEU A 120 4.24 -4.72 17.25
N ASP A 121 5.26 -5.11 18.02
CA ASP A 121 5.74 -4.30 19.12
C ASP A 121 6.63 -3.13 18.64
N GLU A 122 6.94 -2.21 19.55
CA GLU A 122 7.72 -1.01 19.24
C GLU A 122 9.14 -1.33 18.74
N ALA A 123 9.79 -2.36 19.31
CA ALA A 123 11.13 -2.74 18.90
C ALA A 123 11.13 -3.29 17.46
N GLN A 124 10.11 -4.07 17.10
CA GLN A 124 9.90 -4.56 15.74
C GLN A 124 9.62 -3.43 14.77
N LEU A 125 8.73 -2.48 15.12
CA LEU A 125 8.46 -1.31 14.29
C LEU A 125 9.74 -0.52 13.98
N LEU A 126 10.56 -0.26 14.99
CA LEU A 126 11.79 0.54 14.84
C LEU A 126 12.90 -0.15 14.04
N SER A 127 12.95 -1.49 14.07
CA SER A 127 14.06 -2.27 13.51
C SER A 127 13.78 -2.91 12.15
N LEU A 128 12.51 -3.12 11.78
CA LEU A 128 12.16 -3.69 10.48
C LEU A 128 12.44 -2.70 9.34
N ASP A 129 12.85 -3.26 8.21
CA ASP A 129 12.99 -2.50 6.96
C ASP A 129 11.63 -1.95 6.52
N LEU A 130 11.60 -0.72 6.02
CA LEU A 130 10.39 -0.04 5.56
C LEU A 130 9.68 -0.81 4.43
N LYS A 131 10.40 -1.58 3.60
CA LYS A 131 9.79 -2.48 2.60
C LYS A 131 9.08 -3.66 3.28
N ALA A 132 9.63 -4.18 4.38
CA ALA A 132 8.98 -5.23 5.15
C ALA A 132 7.71 -4.68 5.85
N LEU A 133 7.80 -3.49 6.44
CA LEU A 133 6.64 -2.80 7.01
C LEU A 133 5.57 -2.49 5.96
N ALA A 134 5.95 -2.04 4.76
CA ALA A 134 5.01 -1.82 3.66
C ALA A 134 4.22 -3.09 3.30
N ARG A 135 4.89 -4.25 3.23
CA ARG A 135 4.23 -5.54 2.97
C ARG A 135 3.24 -5.93 4.07
N LEU A 136 3.57 -5.60 5.32
CA LEU A 136 2.69 -5.87 6.47
C LEU A 136 1.51 -4.89 6.50
N ALA A 137 1.70 -3.64 6.08
CA ALA A 137 0.65 -2.62 5.99
C ALA A 137 -0.38 -2.94 4.91
N TYR A 138 0.02 -3.70 3.89
CA TYR A 138 -0.85 -4.24 2.85
C TYR A 138 -0.81 -5.78 2.86
N PRO A 139 -1.51 -6.44 3.80
CA PRO A 139 -1.55 -7.90 3.84
C PRO A 139 -2.12 -8.48 2.54
N GLU A 140 -1.75 -9.71 2.21
CA GLU A 140 -2.33 -10.41 1.06
C GLU A 140 -3.81 -10.69 1.31
N ASP A 141 -4.62 -10.59 0.25
CA ASP A 141 -5.99 -11.08 0.32
C ASP A 141 -5.94 -12.57 0.67
N PRO A 142 -6.73 -13.05 1.66
CA PRO A 142 -6.83 -14.47 1.91
C PRO A 142 -7.30 -15.14 0.62
N GLU A 143 -6.50 -16.06 0.09
CA GLU A 143 -6.93 -16.86 -1.06
C GLU A 143 -8.23 -17.57 -0.68
N PRO A 144 -9.32 -17.38 -1.43
CA PRO A 144 -10.50 -18.20 -1.19
C PRO A 144 -10.10 -19.61 -1.57
N TYR A 145 -10.24 -20.54 -0.62
CA TYR A 145 -10.13 -21.98 -0.85
C TYR A 145 -10.68 -22.32 -2.23
N ASP A 146 -9.84 -22.93 -3.07
CA ASP A 146 -10.25 -23.51 -4.35
C ASP A 146 -11.27 -24.63 -4.05
N MET A 147 -12.52 -24.23 -3.85
CA MET A 147 -13.66 -25.12 -3.94
C MET A 147 -14.06 -25.19 -5.41
N PHE A 148 -13.45 -26.19 -6.06
CA PHE A 148 -13.81 -26.85 -7.33
C PHE A 148 -13.31 -26.23 -8.63
#